data_AF-A0A963APL0-F1
#
_entry.id   AF-A0A963APL0-F1
#
_cell.length_a   1.000
_cell.length_b   1.000
_cell.length_c   1.000
_cell.angle_alpha   90.00
_cell.angle_beta   90.00
_cell.angle_gamma   90.00
#
_symmetry.space_group_name_H-M   'P 1'
#
loop_
_entity.id
_entity.type
_entity.pdbx_description
1 polymer ?
#
loop_
_entity_poly.entity_id
_entity_poly.type
_entity_poly.pdbx_seq_one_letter_code
_entity_poly.pdbx_strand_id
1 'polypeptide(L)'
;GVLHSAQELASEHGLHVIGSLTKPIRYEELEQLLATVPALLPMRRLSDTGRLEKPGIDEFIAAIDNGEIVPYFQPQLDIASQTLIGVEALVRWEHPYRGLLPAGLILELAHEADLLVELSTCVLNQSLTQCRKWLEEGLKTLVSINMSADIFKDLGLPTMLEEQLQMHRLDPGQITLEVTESALMQ
;
A
#
# COMPACT_ATOMS: atom_id res chain seq x y z
N GLY A 1 10.83 28.39 -13.19
CA GLY A 1 9.56 28.16 -12.45
C GLY A 1 9.48 26.71 -12.05
N VAL A 2 8.67 26.35 -11.04
CA VAL A 2 8.65 24.99 -10.43
C VAL A 2 8.57 23.86 -11.48
N LEU A 3 7.76 24.02 -12.53
CA LEU A 3 7.64 23.03 -13.61
C LEU A 3 8.90 22.89 -14.48
N HIS A 4 9.61 24.00 -14.71
CA HIS A 4 10.86 24.00 -15.48
C HIS A 4 11.96 23.26 -14.72
N SER A 5 12.08 23.52 -13.41
CA SER A 5 13.06 22.84 -12.56
C SER A 5 12.75 21.35 -12.39
N ALA A 6 11.47 20.97 -12.33
CA ALA A 6 11.07 19.56 -12.33
C ALA A 6 11.39 18.85 -13.65
N GLN A 7 11.22 19.53 -14.79
CA GLN A 7 11.56 19.01 -16.11
C GLN A 7 13.08 18.84 -16.28
N GLU A 8 13.88 19.81 -15.84
CA GLU A 8 15.34 19.72 -15.84
C GLU A 8 15.82 18.55 -14.97
N LEU A 9 15.32 18.44 -13.74
CA LEU A 9 15.67 17.35 -12.82
C LEU A 9 15.34 15.97 -13.41
N ALA A 10 14.16 15.80 -14.00
CA ALA A 10 13.76 14.55 -14.64
C ALA A 10 14.66 14.21 -15.84
N SER A 11 15.03 15.21 -16.64
CA SER A 11 15.95 15.04 -17.78
C SER A 11 17.36 14.66 -17.33
N GLU A 12 17.87 15.26 -16.24
CA GLU A 12 19.17 14.90 -15.64
C GLU A 12 19.19 13.45 -15.11
N HIS A 13 18.04 12.93 -14.67
CA HIS A 13 17.90 11.55 -14.22
C HIS A 13 17.60 10.55 -15.36
N GLY A 14 17.74 10.99 -16.62
CA GLY A 14 17.55 10.14 -17.80
C GLY A 14 16.09 9.81 -18.12
N LEU A 15 15.13 10.53 -17.54
CA LEU A 15 13.71 10.41 -17.89
C LEU A 15 13.42 11.23 -19.13
N HIS A 16 12.65 10.66 -20.06
CA HIS A 16 12.19 11.39 -21.23
C HIS A 16 10.97 12.25 -20.86
N VAL A 17 11.18 13.56 -20.74
CA VAL A 17 10.11 14.52 -20.44
C VAL A 17 9.50 15.04 -21.74
N ILE A 18 8.23 14.70 -21.98
CA ILE A 18 7.48 15.05 -23.20
C ILE A 18 6.95 16.51 -23.13
N GLY A 19 6.80 17.06 -21.92
CA GLY A 19 6.38 18.44 -21.66
C GLY A 19 5.83 18.62 -20.25
N SER A 20 5.24 19.78 -19.98
CA SER A 20 4.65 20.13 -18.68
C SER A 20 3.27 20.73 -18.85
N LEU A 21 2.32 20.35 -17.98
CA LEU A 21 0.97 20.91 -17.95
C LEU A 21 0.78 21.75 -16.69
N THR A 22 0.16 22.91 -16.83
CA THR A 22 -0.24 23.76 -15.70
C THR A 22 -1.70 23.54 -15.36
N LYS A 23 -2.06 23.63 -14.08
CA LYS A 23 -3.47 23.65 -13.67
C LYS A 23 -4.12 24.99 -14.09
N PRO A 24 -5.41 24.99 -14.50
CA PRO A 24 -6.23 23.81 -14.77
C PRO A 24 -5.78 23.10 -16.05
N ILE A 25 -5.68 21.78 -16.00
CA ILE A 25 -5.24 20.99 -17.15
C ILE A 25 -6.32 21.06 -18.23
N ARG A 26 -5.96 21.57 -19.41
CA ARG A 26 -6.86 21.65 -20.57
C ARG A 26 -6.71 20.40 -21.43
N TYR A 27 -7.83 19.86 -21.88
CA TYR A 27 -7.86 18.64 -22.71
C TYR A 27 -7.05 18.80 -24.00
N GLU A 28 -7.18 19.94 -24.67
CA GLU A 28 -6.46 20.27 -25.91
C GLU A 28 -4.94 20.26 -25.72
N GLU A 29 -4.46 20.80 -24.60
CA GLU A 29 -3.02 20.84 -24.27
C GLU A 29 -2.48 19.44 -23.99
N LEU A 30 -3.26 18.60 -23.29
CA LEU A 30 -2.92 17.20 -23.04
C LEU A 30 -2.87 16.39 -24.34
N GLU A 31 -3.85 16.56 -25.22
CA GLU A 31 -3.94 15.84 -26.50
C GLU A 31 -2.75 16.18 -27.42
N GLN A 32 -2.37 17.46 -27.49
CA GLN A 32 -1.19 17.91 -28.23
C GLN A 32 0.10 17.30 -27.66
N LEU A 33 0.23 17.23 -26.33
CA LEU A 33 1.40 16.65 -25.67
C LEU A 33 1.51 15.14 -25.88
N LEU A 34 0.38 14.43 -25.95
CA LEU A 34 0.35 13.00 -26.26
C LEU A 34 0.70 12.73 -27.73
N ALA A 35 0.30 13.63 -28.65
CA ALA A 35 0.59 13.51 -30.07
C ALA A 35 2.08 13.69 -30.41
N THR A 36 2.86 14.35 -29.55
CA THR A 36 4.31 14.55 -29.76
C THR A 36 5.17 13.38 -29.28
N VAL A 37 4.58 12.40 -28.58
CA VAL A 37 5.28 11.17 -28.20
C VAL A 37 5.59 10.39 -29.48
N PRO A 38 6.88 10.21 -29.85
CA PRO A 38 7.22 9.40 -31.00
C PRO A 38 6.63 8.01 -30.81
N ALA A 39 6.05 7.43 -31.86
CA ALA A 39 5.71 6.01 -31.91
C ALA A 39 6.97 5.13 -31.94
N LEU A 40 7.94 5.38 -31.06
CA LEU A 40 9.27 4.78 -31.05
C LEU A 40 9.83 4.71 -29.62
N LEU A 41 9.25 3.83 -28.84
CA LEU A 41 9.97 2.67 -28.35
C LEU A 41 9.06 1.48 -28.72
N PRO A 42 9.58 0.26 -29.01
CA PRO A 42 8.78 -0.87 -28.60
C PRO A 42 8.55 -0.59 -27.13
N MET A 43 7.31 -0.36 -26.70
CA MET A 43 7.03 -0.62 -25.30
C MET A 43 7.65 -1.99 -25.11
N ARG A 44 8.77 -2.07 -24.39
CA ARG A 44 9.19 -3.31 -23.78
C ARG A 44 7.97 -3.59 -22.96
N ARG A 45 7.05 -4.38 -23.54
CA ARG A 45 5.85 -4.86 -22.87
C ARG A 45 6.45 -5.35 -21.59
N LEU A 46 6.14 -4.65 -20.49
CA LEU A 46 6.42 -5.17 -19.17
C LEU A 46 5.67 -6.49 -19.20
N SER A 47 6.48 -7.51 -19.48
CA SER A 47 6.19 -8.88 -19.82
C SER A 47 5.07 -9.16 -20.84
N ASP A 48 5.47 -9.82 -21.92
CA ASP A 48 4.66 -10.79 -22.67
C ASP A 48 4.37 -12.07 -21.83
N THR A 49 4.34 -11.96 -20.50
CA THR A 49 3.62 -12.92 -19.66
C THR A 49 2.16 -12.62 -19.96
N GLY A 50 1.48 -13.53 -20.68
CA GLY A 50 0.10 -13.33 -21.12
C GLY A 50 -0.73 -12.61 -20.07
N ARG A 51 -1.41 -11.53 -20.47
CA ARG A 51 -2.26 -10.70 -19.59
C ARG A 51 -3.10 -11.63 -18.72
N LEU A 52 -2.65 -11.90 -17.50
CA LEU A 52 -3.48 -12.53 -16.51
C LEU A 52 -4.51 -11.45 -16.19
N GLU A 53 -5.78 -11.71 -16.51
CA GLU A 53 -6.87 -10.77 -16.28
C GLU A 53 -6.85 -10.28 -14.83
N LYS A 54 -7.27 -9.03 -14.56
CA LYS A 54 -7.38 -8.52 -13.19
C LYS A 54 -8.18 -9.55 -12.36
N PRO A 55 -7.70 -9.96 -11.17
CA PRO A 55 -8.45 -10.90 -10.33
C PRO A 55 -9.82 -10.32 -10.00
N GLY A 56 -10.82 -11.19 -9.96
CA GLY A 56 -12.20 -10.81 -9.64
C GLY A 56 -12.45 -10.67 -8.14
N ILE A 57 -13.63 -10.17 -7.79
CA ILE A 57 -14.07 -10.04 -6.38
C ILE A 57 -14.12 -11.42 -5.69
N ASP A 58 -14.67 -12.45 -6.33
CA ASP A 58 -14.74 -13.80 -5.74
C ASP A 58 -13.34 -14.37 -5.43
N GLU A 59 -12.36 -14.10 -6.30
CA GLU A 59 -10.97 -14.52 -6.11
C GLU A 59 -10.33 -13.75 -4.94
N PHE A 60 -10.63 -12.45 -4.79
CA PHE A 60 -10.18 -11.64 -3.67
C PHE A 60 -10.77 -12.10 -2.33
N ILE A 61 -12.07 -12.41 -2.29
CA ILE A 61 -12.73 -12.94 -1.09
C ILE A 61 -12.04 -14.23 -0.65
N ALA A 62 -11.82 -15.16 -1.59
CA ALA A 62 -11.11 -16.40 -1.30
C ALA A 62 -9.65 -16.15 -0.83
N ALA A 63 -8.97 -15.15 -1.39
CA ALA A 63 -7.60 -14.82 -1.04
C ALA A 63 -7.43 -14.34 0.42
N ILE A 64 -8.44 -13.65 0.97
CA ILE A 64 -8.45 -13.26 2.40
C ILE A 64 -8.41 -14.52 3.28
N ASP A 65 -9.24 -15.52 2.97
CA ASP A 65 -9.35 -16.76 3.76
C ASP A 65 -8.16 -17.70 3.52
N ASN A 66 -7.59 -17.70 2.32
CA ASN A 66 -6.46 -18.55 1.95
C ASN A 66 -5.11 -18.06 2.49
N GLY A 67 -5.07 -16.90 3.15
CA GLY A 67 -3.82 -16.31 3.65
C GLY A 67 -2.91 -15.79 2.54
N GLU A 68 -3.47 -15.43 1.38
CA GLU A 68 -2.73 -14.88 0.24
C GLU A 68 -2.55 -13.36 0.37
N ILE A 69 -3.39 -12.71 1.17
CA ILE A 69 -3.25 -11.31 1.53
C ILE A 69 -2.27 -11.21 2.70
N VAL A 70 -1.10 -10.60 2.49
CA VAL A 70 0.00 -10.60 3.45
C VAL A 70 0.57 -9.20 3.67
N PRO A 71 1.11 -8.88 4.86
CA PRO A 71 1.83 -7.64 5.11
C PRO A 71 3.27 -7.73 4.60
N TYR A 72 3.69 -6.74 3.82
CA TYR A 72 5.11 -6.45 3.57
C TYR A 72 5.52 -5.27 4.44
N PHE A 73 6.76 -5.26 4.92
CA PHE A 73 7.20 -4.28 5.92
C PHE A 73 8.21 -3.31 5.33
N GLN A 74 7.86 -2.03 5.30
CA GLN A 74 8.74 -0.97 4.83
C GLN A 74 9.44 -0.30 6.02
N PRO A 75 10.79 -0.30 6.08
CA PRO A 75 11.53 0.38 7.14
C PRO A 75 11.28 1.89 7.16
N GLN A 76 11.09 2.41 8.37
CA GLN A 76 11.05 3.83 8.66
C GLN A 76 12.32 4.21 9.44
N LEU A 77 13.07 5.19 8.93
CA LEU A 77 14.34 5.64 9.51
C LEU A 77 14.21 7.07 10.03
N ASP A 78 14.82 7.35 11.18
CA ASP A 78 15.09 8.72 11.57
C ASP A 78 16.19 9.29 10.66
N ILE A 79 15.93 10.42 10.01
CA ILE A 79 16.83 10.97 8.98
C ILE A 79 18.14 11.47 9.61
N ALA A 80 18.09 12.06 10.80
CA ALA A 80 19.24 12.66 11.44
C ALA A 80 20.24 11.62 11.96
N SER A 81 19.73 10.57 12.60
CA SER A 81 20.53 9.50 13.21
C SER A 81 20.70 8.28 12.31
N GLN A 82 19.92 8.16 11.22
CA GLN A 82 19.84 7.01 10.31
C GLN A 82 19.49 5.70 11.04
N THR A 83 18.87 5.78 12.21
CA THR A 83 18.44 4.61 12.96
C THR A 83 17.03 4.19 12.56
N LEU A 84 16.79 2.88 12.55
CA LEU A 84 15.44 2.32 12.41
C LEU A 84 14.56 2.76 13.58
N ILE A 85 13.46 3.42 13.26
CA ILE A 85 12.45 3.82 14.24
C ILE A 85 11.25 2.87 14.25
N GLY A 86 10.96 2.23 13.12
CA GLY A 86 9.81 1.36 12.97
C GLY A 86 9.71 0.77 11.58
N VAL A 87 8.61 0.08 11.33
CA VAL A 87 8.22 -0.41 10.01
C VAL A 87 6.75 -0.13 9.76
N GLU A 88 6.39 0.12 8.51
CA GLU A 88 5.00 0.19 8.08
C GLU A 88 4.59 -1.12 7.42
N ALA A 89 3.47 -1.69 7.87
CA ALA A 89 2.84 -2.86 7.26
C ALA A 89 1.99 -2.42 6.06
N LEU A 90 2.46 -2.81 4.87
CA LEU A 90 1.84 -2.53 3.58
C LEU A 90 1.24 -3.80 3.01
N VAL A 91 -0.07 -3.79 2.78
CA VAL A 91 -0.78 -4.95 2.23
C VAL A 91 -0.26 -5.32 0.84
N ARG A 92 -0.07 -6.62 0.62
CA ARG A 92 0.24 -7.25 -0.66
C ARG A 92 -0.61 -8.49 -0.84
N TRP A 93 -0.77 -8.91 -2.08
CA TRP A 93 -1.43 -10.17 -2.39
C TRP A 93 -0.43 -11.06 -3.11
N GLU A 94 0.00 -12.12 -2.44
CA GLU A 94 0.82 -13.19 -2.99
C GLU A 94 -0.04 -14.14 -3.81
N HIS A 95 -0.43 -13.67 -4.99
CA HIS A 95 -1.36 -14.39 -5.83
C HIS A 95 -0.71 -15.64 -6.44
N PRO A 96 -1.34 -16.83 -6.38
CA PRO A 96 -0.74 -18.09 -6.80
C PRO A 96 -0.28 -18.12 -8.27
N TYR A 97 -1.03 -17.50 -9.17
CA TYR A 97 -0.73 -17.45 -10.61
C TYR A 97 -0.17 -16.11 -11.09
N ARG A 98 -0.52 -15.00 -10.43
CA ARG A 98 -0.18 -13.62 -10.85
C ARG A 98 1.05 -13.05 -10.14
N GLY A 99 1.56 -13.75 -9.12
CA GLY A 99 2.65 -13.27 -8.29
C GLY A 99 2.22 -12.13 -7.36
N LEU A 100 3.16 -11.27 -6.99
CA LEU A 100 2.92 -10.22 -6.02
C LEU A 100 2.11 -9.06 -6.62
N LEU A 101 0.90 -8.85 -6.11
CA LEU A 101 0.01 -7.76 -6.52
C LEU A 101 0.06 -6.59 -5.51
N PRO A 102 -0.05 -5.34 -6.00
CA PRO A 102 0.10 -4.14 -5.18
C PRO A 102 -1.17 -3.76 -4.41
N ALA A 103 -1.00 -2.94 -3.38
CA ALA A 103 -2.09 -2.47 -2.52
C ALA A 103 -3.24 -1.77 -3.28
N GLY A 104 -2.96 -0.98 -4.32
CA GLY A 104 -4.01 -0.25 -5.04
C GLY A 104 -5.11 -1.15 -5.59
N LEU A 105 -4.73 -2.28 -6.20
CA LEU A 105 -5.68 -3.28 -6.69
C LEU A 105 -6.50 -3.93 -5.56
N ILE A 106 -5.84 -4.21 -4.44
CA ILE A 106 -6.46 -4.85 -3.27
C ILE A 106 -7.49 -3.91 -2.65
N LEU A 107 -7.16 -2.62 -2.54
CA LEU A 107 -8.06 -1.60 -1.99
C LEU A 107 -9.27 -1.36 -2.89
N GLU A 108 -9.10 -1.38 -4.23
CA GLU A 108 -10.21 -1.34 -5.17
C GLU A 108 -11.18 -2.52 -4.94
N LEU A 109 -10.65 -3.74 -4.90
CA LEU A 109 -11.46 -4.95 -4.73
C LEU A 109 -12.13 -5.00 -3.35
N ALA A 110 -11.42 -4.60 -2.29
CA ALA A 110 -11.97 -4.54 -0.94
C ALA A 110 -13.08 -3.51 -0.82
N HIS A 111 -12.98 -2.38 -1.53
CA HIS A 111 -14.04 -1.38 -1.57
C HIS A 111 -15.26 -1.88 -2.35
N GLU A 112 -15.06 -2.49 -3.52
CA GLU A 112 -16.14 -3.08 -4.32
C GLU A 112 -16.87 -4.22 -3.61
N ALA A 113 -16.15 -4.97 -2.76
CA ALA A 113 -16.68 -6.09 -1.98
C ALA A 113 -17.25 -5.69 -0.61
N ASP A 114 -17.10 -4.43 -0.19
CA ASP A 114 -17.42 -3.95 1.17
C ASP A 114 -16.67 -4.71 2.29
N LEU A 115 -15.38 -4.99 2.05
CA LEU A 115 -14.50 -5.81 2.92
C LEU A 115 -13.27 -5.06 3.46
N LEU A 116 -13.32 -3.73 3.53
CA LEU A 116 -12.19 -2.92 4.01
C LEU A 116 -11.85 -3.20 5.48
N VAL A 117 -12.87 -3.46 6.31
CA VAL A 117 -12.67 -3.78 7.74
C VAL A 117 -12.03 -5.15 7.90
N GLU A 118 -12.53 -6.15 7.18
CA GLU A 118 -12.04 -7.52 7.14
C GLU A 118 -10.60 -7.58 6.63
N LEU A 119 -10.31 -6.85 5.56
CA LEU A 119 -8.96 -6.68 5.03
C LEU A 119 -8.01 -6.13 6.10
N SER A 120 -8.38 -5.01 6.73
CA SER A 120 -7.52 -4.38 7.74
C SER A 120 -7.31 -5.26 8.97
N THR A 121 -8.34 -6.01 9.39
CA THR A 121 -8.25 -6.98 10.49
C THR A 121 -7.34 -8.15 10.12
N CYS A 122 -7.41 -8.64 8.88
CA CYS A 122 -6.53 -9.69 8.38
C CYS A 122 -5.06 -9.23 8.41
N VAL A 123 -4.78 -8.02 7.93
CA VAL A 123 -3.43 -7.43 7.93
C VAL A 123 -2.94 -7.16 9.36
N LEU A 124 -3.82 -6.72 10.27
CA LEU A 124 -3.52 -6.53 11.69
C LEU A 124 -3.04 -7.84 12.33
N ASN A 125 -3.82 -8.92 12.23
CA ASN A 125 -3.50 -10.20 12.87
C ASN A 125 -2.15 -10.78 12.38
N GLN A 126 -1.90 -10.69 11.07
CA GLN A 126 -0.62 -11.12 10.50
C GLN A 126 0.55 -10.23 10.93
N SER A 127 0.33 -8.92 11.06
CA SER A 127 1.35 -7.98 11.53
C SER A 127 1.70 -8.21 13.01
N LEU A 128 0.71 -8.50 13.86
CA LEU A 128 0.96 -8.88 15.25
C LEU A 128 1.72 -10.21 15.35
N THR A 129 1.35 -11.18 14.52
CA THR A 129 2.09 -12.46 14.42
C THR A 129 3.55 -12.22 14.05
N GLN A 130 3.81 -11.37 13.05
CA GLN A 130 5.18 -11.05 12.64
C GLN A 130 5.94 -10.25 13.69
N CYS A 131 5.30 -9.28 14.35
CA CYS A 131 5.87 -8.52 15.45
C CYS A 131 6.31 -9.43 16.60
N ARG A 132 5.51 -10.46 16.93
CA ARG A 132 5.87 -11.44 17.94
C ARG A 132 7.09 -12.26 17.53
N LYS A 133 7.18 -12.72 16.28
CA LYS A 133 8.36 -13.44 15.77
C LYS A 133 9.63 -12.60 15.90
N TRP A 134 9.58 -11.34 15.50
CA TRP A 134 10.72 -10.43 15.66
C TRP A 134 11.13 -10.25 17.11
N LEU A 135 10.16 -10.12 18.03
CA LEU A 135 10.47 -10.02 19.45
C LEU A 135 11.19 -11.28 19.98
N GLU A 136 10.79 -12.47 19.51
CA GLU A 136 11.46 -13.74 19.85
C GLU A 136 12.87 -13.85 19.27
N GLU A 137 13.11 -13.23 18.12
CA GLU A 137 14.43 -13.09 17.49
C GLU A 137 15.29 -11.98 18.12
N GLY A 138 14.76 -11.27 19.12
CA GLY A 138 15.45 -10.18 19.81
C GLY A 138 15.36 -8.82 19.10
N LEU A 139 14.55 -8.71 18.04
CA LEU A 139 14.28 -7.47 17.33
C LEU A 139 13.01 -6.81 17.89
N LYS A 140 13.20 -5.75 18.69
CA LYS A 140 12.10 -4.88 19.14
C LYS A 140 11.96 -3.70 18.20
N THR A 141 10.85 -3.63 17.46
CA THR A 141 10.52 -2.53 16.54
C THR A 141 9.09 -2.04 16.75
N LEU A 142 8.84 -0.79 16.39
CA LEU A 142 7.48 -0.27 16.20
C LEU A 142 6.91 -0.78 14.87
N VAL A 143 5.63 -1.11 14.85
CA VAL A 143 4.90 -1.55 13.65
C VAL A 143 3.68 -0.67 13.46
N SER A 144 3.66 0.08 12.36
CA SER A 144 2.51 0.83 11.88
C SER A 144 1.62 -0.05 11.01
N ILE A 145 0.30 0.00 11.21
CA ILE A 145 -0.68 -0.80 10.48
C ILE A 145 -1.80 0.12 9.99
N ASN A 146 -2.02 0.12 8.68
CA ASN A 146 -3.10 0.88 8.05
C ASN A 146 -4.46 0.22 8.36
N MET A 147 -5.39 1.01 8.88
CA MET A 147 -6.73 0.56 9.26
C MET A 147 -7.82 1.29 8.48
N SER A 148 -8.94 0.60 8.22
CA SER A 148 -10.15 1.26 7.72
C SER A 148 -10.68 2.23 8.78
N ALA A 149 -11.11 3.43 8.41
CA ALA A 149 -11.73 4.36 9.35
C ALA A 149 -13.05 3.81 9.92
N ASP A 150 -13.75 2.95 9.18
CA ASP A 150 -15.01 2.36 9.62
C ASP A 150 -14.85 1.47 10.85
N ILE A 151 -13.68 0.88 11.07
CA ILE A 151 -13.42 0.04 12.26
C ILE A 151 -13.50 0.86 13.56
N PHE A 152 -13.23 2.17 13.50
CA PHE A 152 -13.30 3.05 14.68
C PHE A 152 -14.72 3.40 15.09
N LYS A 153 -15.73 3.06 14.28
CA LYS A 153 -17.15 3.16 14.65
C LYS A 153 -17.58 2.02 15.57
N ASP A 154 -16.81 0.93 15.62
CA ASP A 154 -17.09 -0.21 16.49
C ASP A 154 -16.61 0.05 17.93
N LEU A 155 -17.55 0.05 18.88
CA LEU A 155 -17.26 0.20 20.31
C LEU A 155 -16.50 -1.00 20.89
N GLY A 156 -16.50 -2.15 20.20
CA GLY A 156 -15.76 -3.35 20.57
C GLY A 156 -14.27 -3.32 20.19
N LEU A 157 -13.85 -2.38 19.35
CA LEU A 157 -12.47 -2.31 18.83
C LEU A 157 -11.40 -2.32 19.95
N PRO A 158 -11.50 -1.52 21.03
CA PRO A 158 -10.48 -1.53 22.09
C PRO A 158 -10.33 -2.90 22.75
N THR A 159 -11.44 -3.60 23.00
CA THR A 159 -11.44 -4.95 23.58
C THR A 159 -10.81 -5.95 22.62
N MET A 160 -11.18 -5.91 21.34
CA MET A 160 -10.57 -6.76 20.31
C MET A 160 -9.06 -6.55 20.23
N LEU A 161 -8.58 -5.29 20.23
CA LEU A 161 -7.14 -4.99 20.21
C LEU A 161 -6.43 -5.51 21.46
N GLU A 162 -7.02 -5.32 22.64
CA GLU A 162 -6.46 -5.83 23.88
C GLU A 162 -6.32 -7.36 23.87
N GLU A 163 -7.36 -8.07 23.44
CA GLU A 163 -7.35 -9.54 23.32
C GLU A 163 -6.28 -10.02 22.34
N GLN A 164 -6.16 -9.38 21.17
CA GLN A 164 -5.15 -9.73 20.17
C GLN A 164 -3.72 -9.49 20.70
N LEU A 165 -3.46 -8.33 21.32
CA LEU A 165 -2.16 -8.02 21.90
C LEU A 165 -1.79 -8.99 23.02
N GLN A 166 -2.75 -9.37 23.87
CA GLN A 166 -2.54 -10.37 24.93
C GLN A 166 -2.24 -11.75 24.35
N MET A 167 -2.99 -12.19 23.33
CA MET A 167 -2.77 -13.46 22.64
C MET A 167 -1.35 -13.55 22.05
N HIS A 168 -0.88 -12.46 21.44
CA HIS A 168 0.46 -12.36 20.88
C HIS A 168 1.54 -11.99 21.91
N ARG A 169 1.18 -11.69 23.16
CA ARG A 169 2.09 -11.23 24.23
C ARG A 169 2.94 -10.03 23.79
N LEU A 170 2.29 -9.04 23.19
CA LEU A 170 2.89 -7.81 22.71
C LEU A 170 2.56 -6.63 23.63
N ASP A 171 3.51 -5.72 23.76
CA ASP A 171 3.26 -4.45 24.44
C ASP A 171 2.49 -3.51 23.49
N PRO A 172 1.40 -2.85 23.93
CA PRO A 172 0.64 -1.92 23.09
C PRO A 172 1.49 -0.81 22.48
N GLY A 173 2.53 -0.36 23.17
CA GLY A 173 3.47 0.67 22.70
C GLY A 173 4.34 0.23 21.53
N GLN A 174 4.23 -1.02 21.07
CA GLN A 174 4.89 -1.50 19.84
C GLN A 174 4.04 -1.31 18.58
N ILE A 175 2.73 -1.05 18.72
CA ILE A 175 1.80 -1.02 17.60
C ILE A 175 1.25 0.39 17.43
N THR A 176 1.25 0.87 16.19
CA THR A 176 0.62 2.13 15.79
C THR A 176 -0.45 1.80 14.76
N LEU A 177 -1.68 2.26 14.99
CA LEU A 177 -2.75 2.17 13.99
C LEU A 177 -2.80 3.48 13.21
N GLU A 178 -2.72 3.37 11.89
CA GLU A 178 -2.73 4.52 10.97
C GLU A 178 -4.07 4.59 10.24
N VAL A 179 -4.59 5.81 10.09
CA VAL A 179 -5.83 6.09 9.37
C VAL A 179 -5.59 7.33 8.54
N THR A 180 -6.11 7.34 7.31
CA THR A 180 -6.03 8.53 6.47
C THR A 180 -7.02 9.59 6.93
N GLU A 181 -6.61 10.87 6.92
CA GLU A 181 -7.46 12.00 7.33
C GLU A 181 -8.77 12.05 6.53
N SER A 182 -8.71 11.80 5.22
CA SER A 182 -9.89 11.78 4.35
C SER A 182 -10.92 10.72 4.74
N ALA A 183 -10.49 9.61 5.35
CA ALA A 183 -11.39 8.56 5.79
C ALA A 183 -12.11 8.92 7.10
N LEU A 184 -11.56 9.82 7.92
CA LEU A 184 -12.20 10.31 9.16
C LEU A 184 -13.14 11.51 8.93
N MET A 185 -13.03 12.19 7.79
CA MET A 185 -13.81 13.40 7.47
C MET A 185 -15.11 13.15 6.68
N GLN A 186 -15.44 11.89 6.40
CA GLN A 186 -16.68 11.48 5.71
C GLN A 186 -17.79 11.13 6.71
#